data_AF-A0AAW2LQL6-F1
#
_entry.id   AF-A0AAW2LQL6-F1
#
_cell.length_a   1.000
_cell.length_b   1.000
_cell.length_c   1.000
_cell.angle_alpha   90.00
_cell.angle_beta   90.00
_cell.angle_gamma   90.00
#
_symmetry.space_group_name_H-M   'P 1'
#
loop_
_entity.id
_entity.type
_entity.pdbx_description
1 polymer ?
#
loop_
_entity_poly.entity_id
_entity_poly.type
_entity_poly.pdbx_seq_one_letter_code
_entity_poly.pdbx_strand_id
1 'polypeptide(L)'
;MSLTIPTNLSKPISAPRFLSTKSRPAPTTILCQAANSPSDDHSSSPSSQLKAFSAALAISSIIFSAPVLPASADISGLTPCKDSKQFAKREKQEIKKLESSLKLYAPDSAPALAIKATVEKTKRRFENYGKQGLLCGSDGLPHLIVSGDQRHWGEFITPGILFLYIAGWIGWAGRSYLIAIRDDKKPTQKEIIIDVPLANRLIWRGFSWPVAAYREYLNGELIDPNV
;
A
#
# COMPACT_ATOMS: atom_id res chain seq x y z
N MET A 1 60.89 5.33 15.32
CA MET A 1 61.17 4.48 14.14
C MET A 1 60.11 4.77 13.11
N SER A 2 60.54 5.34 11.99
CA SER A 2 59.70 5.79 10.88
C SER A 2 59.09 4.61 10.13
N LEU A 3 57.79 4.66 9.83
CA LEU A 3 57.19 3.84 8.80
C LEU A 3 56.42 4.73 7.83
N THR A 4 57.01 4.80 6.65
CA THR A 4 56.67 5.57 5.46
C THR A 4 55.43 5.01 4.77
N ILE A 5 54.48 5.89 4.45
CA ILE A 5 53.34 5.62 3.56
C ILE A 5 53.76 6.01 2.14
N PRO A 6 53.74 5.11 1.14
CA PRO A 6 53.94 5.52 -0.24
C PRO A 6 52.64 6.04 -0.85
N THR A 7 52.60 7.35 -1.05
CA THR A 7 51.79 8.01 -2.08
C THR A 7 52.43 7.80 -3.44
N ASN A 8 51.70 7.24 -4.42
CA ASN A 8 51.81 7.54 -5.86
C ASN A 8 50.85 6.60 -6.62
N LEU A 9 49.76 7.14 -7.19
CA LEU A 9 49.61 7.23 -8.65
C LEU A 9 48.27 7.93 -8.97
N SER A 10 48.36 9.22 -9.22
CA SER A 10 47.31 10.02 -9.83
C SER A 10 47.53 10.06 -11.35
N LYS A 11 46.51 9.67 -12.14
CA LYS A 11 46.18 10.38 -13.39
C LYS A 11 44.74 10.10 -13.85
N PRO A 12 44.07 11.07 -14.51
CA PRO A 12 42.62 11.14 -14.67
C PRO A 12 42.17 10.85 -16.11
N ILE A 13 40.86 11.00 -16.35
CA ILE A 13 40.16 11.19 -17.65
C ILE A 13 39.47 9.95 -18.23
N SER A 14 38.14 9.89 -18.10
CA SER A 14 37.19 10.06 -19.23
C SER A 14 35.74 9.81 -18.81
N ALA A 15 34.90 10.81 -19.02
CA ALA A 15 33.46 10.79 -18.78
C ALA A 15 32.71 9.89 -19.80
N PRO A 16 31.50 9.41 -19.45
CA PRO A 16 30.71 8.52 -20.30
C PRO A 16 30.08 9.26 -21.49
N ARG A 17 30.21 8.68 -22.68
CA ARG A 17 29.56 9.14 -23.92
C ARG A 17 28.11 8.64 -23.94
N PHE A 18 27.18 9.47 -23.47
CA PHE A 18 25.75 9.26 -23.66
C PHE A 18 25.39 9.40 -25.15
N LEU A 19 24.98 8.30 -25.79
CA LEU A 19 24.26 8.38 -27.07
C LEU A 19 22.81 8.81 -26.79
N SER A 20 22.49 10.04 -27.17
CA SER A 20 21.14 10.57 -27.21
C SER A 20 20.51 10.23 -28.56
N THR A 21 19.57 9.29 -28.58
CA THR A 21 18.60 9.16 -29.67
C THR A 21 17.29 9.77 -29.23
N LYS A 22 17.06 11.00 -29.65
CA LYS A 22 15.86 11.80 -29.41
C LYS A 22 14.83 11.48 -30.50
N SER A 23 13.85 10.63 -30.21
CA SER A 23 12.62 10.52 -31.00
C SER A 23 11.49 11.25 -30.26
N ARG A 24 11.01 12.33 -30.86
CA ARG A 24 9.89 13.14 -30.37
C ARG A 24 8.62 12.69 -31.10
N PRO A 25 7.57 12.20 -30.42
CA PRO A 25 6.25 12.14 -31.02
C PRO A 25 5.61 13.54 -30.99
N ALA A 26 4.98 13.91 -32.11
CA ALA A 26 4.25 15.17 -32.27
C ALA A 26 2.95 15.16 -31.42
N PRO A 27 2.54 16.30 -30.83
CA PRO A 27 1.23 16.40 -30.19
C PRO A 27 0.14 16.58 -31.24
N THR A 28 -0.84 15.67 -31.26
CA THR A 28 -2.11 15.83 -31.96
C THR A 28 -2.96 16.86 -31.21
N THR A 29 -3.27 17.98 -31.88
CA THR A 29 -4.21 18.98 -31.40
C THR A 29 -5.64 18.51 -31.67
N ILE A 30 -6.39 18.18 -30.61
CA ILE A 30 -7.83 17.95 -30.69
C ILE A 30 -8.51 19.32 -30.67
N LEU A 31 -9.08 19.71 -31.81
CA LEU A 31 -9.89 20.90 -31.98
C LEU A 31 -11.32 20.60 -31.50
N CYS A 32 -11.74 21.17 -30.38
CA CYS A 32 -13.14 21.19 -29.99
C CYS A 32 -13.87 22.24 -30.83
N GLN A 33 -14.75 21.82 -31.73
CA GLN A 33 -15.64 22.73 -32.44
C GLN A 33 -17.07 22.54 -31.94
N ALA A 34 -17.56 23.55 -31.24
CA ALA A 34 -18.98 23.75 -30.97
C ALA A 34 -19.64 24.24 -32.26
N ALA A 35 -20.67 23.53 -32.71
CA ALA A 35 -21.56 24.01 -33.76
C ALA A 35 -22.97 24.10 -33.19
N ASN A 36 -23.45 25.34 -33.13
CA ASN A 36 -24.83 25.70 -32.87
C ASN A 36 -25.77 25.07 -33.91
N SER A 37 -26.96 24.72 -33.44
CA SER A 37 -28.11 24.30 -34.23
C SER A 37 -28.51 25.33 -35.30
N PRO A 38 -29.13 24.88 -36.38
CA PRO A 38 -30.31 25.54 -36.91
C PRO A 38 -31.53 24.64 -36.77
N SER A 39 -32.60 25.28 -36.33
CA SER A 39 -34.00 24.87 -36.37
C SER A 39 -34.43 24.55 -37.80
N ASP A 40 -35.16 23.46 -38.00
CA ASP A 40 -36.25 23.41 -38.99
C ASP A 40 -37.29 22.37 -38.54
N ASP A 41 -38.53 22.85 -38.53
CA ASP A 41 -39.74 22.15 -38.14
C ASP A 41 -40.11 21.05 -39.15
N HIS A 42 -40.54 19.87 -38.66
CA HIS A 42 -41.69 19.20 -39.25
C HIS A 42 -42.38 18.26 -38.23
N SER A 43 -43.68 18.47 -38.15
CA SER A 43 -44.68 17.84 -37.30
C SER A 43 -44.95 16.36 -37.59
N SER A 44 -44.97 15.52 -36.54
CA SER A 44 -45.99 14.48 -36.32
C SER A 44 -45.80 13.77 -34.96
N SER A 45 -46.74 13.94 -34.04
CA SER A 45 -46.96 13.14 -32.82
C SER A 45 -47.54 11.74 -33.19
N PRO A 46 -47.59 10.70 -32.29
CA PRO A 46 -47.75 10.84 -30.85
C PRO A 46 -47.06 9.81 -29.90
N SER A 47 -46.92 10.27 -28.65
CA SER A 47 -47.16 9.56 -27.38
C SER A 47 -46.46 8.21 -27.09
N SER A 48 -45.68 8.17 -25.99
CA SER A 48 -45.98 7.34 -24.79
C SER A 48 -44.78 6.82 -23.98
N GLN A 49 -43.56 7.39 -24.03
CA GLN A 49 -42.42 6.79 -23.28
C GLN A 49 -41.57 7.72 -22.38
N LEU A 50 -42.00 8.96 -22.11
CA LEU A 50 -41.19 9.92 -21.33
C LEU A 50 -41.67 10.21 -19.90
N LYS A 51 -42.77 9.60 -19.44
CA LYS A 51 -43.25 9.78 -18.05
C LYS A 51 -42.63 8.81 -17.03
N ALA A 52 -41.99 7.72 -17.48
CA ALA A 52 -41.44 6.71 -16.58
C ALA A 52 -40.01 7.01 -16.07
N PHE A 53 -39.26 7.90 -16.72
CA PHE A 53 -37.87 8.20 -16.34
C PHE A 53 -37.73 9.36 -15.35
N SER A 54 -38.75 10.23 -15.22
CA SER A 54 -38.70 11.37 -14.29
C SER A 54 -39.05 10.98 -12.85
N ALA A 55 -39.76 9.86 -12.64
CA ALA A 55 -40.12 9.37 -11.31
C ALA A 55 -38.96 8.61 -10.62
N ALA A 56 -38.06 7.99 -11.38
CA ALA A 56 -36.93 7.23 -10.84
C ALA A 56 -35.83 8.14 -10.27
N LEU A 57 -35.64 9.35 -10.81
CA LEU A 57 -34.63 10.31 -10.31
C LEU A 57 -35.06 11.00 -9.01
N ALA A 58 -36.36 11.16 -8.75
CA ALA A 58 -36.86 11.79 -7.53
C ALA A 58 -36.82 10.88 -6.29
N ILE A 59 -36.75 9.55 -6.49
CA ILE A 59 -36.65 8.58 -5.38
C ILE A 59 -35.19 8.41 -4.93
N SER A 60 -34.23 8.70 -5.82
CA SER A 60 -32.80 8.69 -5.51
C SER A 60 -32.37 9.83 -4.56
N SER A 61 -33.08 10.97 -4.54
CA SER A 61 -32.67 12.14 -3.74
C SER A 61 -33.08 12.07 -2.27
N ILE A 62 -34.00 11.17 -1.89
CA ILE A 62 -34.53 11.11 -0.52
C ILE A 62 -33.67 10.20 0.39
N ILE A 63 -32.79 9.37 -0.18
CA ILE A 63 -31.87 8.51 0.58
C ILE A 63 -30.61 9.27 1.04
N PHE A 64 -30.30 10.44 0.44
CA PHE A 64 -29.08 11.20 0.75
C PHE A 64 -29.23 12.30 1.82
N SER A 65 -30.46 12.57 2.28
CA SER A 65 -30.75 13.66 3.24
C SER A 65 -31.07 13.18 4.65
N ALA A 66 -30.66 11.96 5.02
CA ALA A 66 -30.58 11.60 6.43
C ALA A 66 -29.33 12.26 7.04
N PRO A 67 -29.42 13.01 8.16
CA PRO A 67 -28.25 13.41 8.90
C PRO A 67 -27.57 12.13 9.39
N VAL A 68 -26.45 11.77 8.76
CA VAL A 68 -25.48 10.82 9.32
C VAL A 68 -24.97 11.46 10.61
N LEU A 69 -25.65 11.16 11.71
CA LEU A 69 -25.06 11.27 13.02
C LEU A 69 -23.71 10.56 12.94
N PRO A 70 -22.62 11.13 13.50
CA PRO A 70 -21.41 10.38 13.70
C PRO A 70 -21.75 9.27 14.69
N ALA A 71 -22.20 8.13 14.18
CA ALA A 71 -22.17 6.90 14.92
C ALA A 71 -20.69 6.63 15.15
N SER A 72 -20.17 7.11 16.27
CA SER A 72 -19.13 6.41 17.01
C SER A 72 -19.69 5.02 17.24
N ALA A 73 -19.50 4.15 16.26
CA ALA A 73 -19.75 2.74 16.44
C ALA A 73 -18.74 2.31 17.49
N ASP A 74 -19.18 2.28 18.74
CA ASP A 74 -18.51 1.59 19.84
C ASP A 74 -18.58 0.10 19.51
N ILE A 75 -17.75 -0.34 18.58
CA ILE A 75 -17.62 -1.74 18.20
C ILE A 75 -17.15 -2.45 19.47
N SER A 76 -18.04 -3.24 20.07
CA SER A 76 -17.81 -4.00 21.30
C SER A 76 -17.54 -3.17 22.56
N GLY A 77 -18.01 -1.90 22.64
CA GLY A 77 -17.82 -1.06 23.82
C GLY A 77 -16.38 -0.55 24.00
N LEU A 78 -15.58 -0.57 22.94
CA LEU A 78 -14.23 0.01 22.94
C LEU A 78 -14.30 1.49 22.61
N THR A 79 -13.63 2.29 23.45
CA THR A 79 -13.53 3.74 23.26
C THR A 79 -12.31 4.10 22.41
N PRO A 80 -12.34 5.20 21.63
CA PRO A 80 -11.15 5.69 20.95
C PRO A 80 -9.96 5.87 21.90
N CYS A 81 -8.79 5.36 21.53
CA CYS A 81 -7.58 5.41 22.38
C CYS A 81 -7.18 6.84 22.77
N LYS A 82 -7.51 7.82 21.93
CA LYS A 82 -7.30 9.25 22.21
C LYS A 82 -8.01 9.73 23.49
N ASP A 83 -9.19 9.18 23.77
CA ASP A 83 -10.06 9.64 24.86
C ASP A 83 -9.98 8.69 26.09
N SER A 84 -9.24 7.58 25.98
CA SER A 84 -9.07 6.62 27.05
C SER A 84 -8.16 7.14 28.17
N LYS A 85 -8.72 7.32 29.36
CA LYS A 85 -7.97 7.66 30.58
C LYS A 85 -6.93 6.60 30.94
N GLN A 86 -7.18 5.33 30.63
CA GLN A 86 -6.25 4.23 30.94
C GLN A 86 -5.04 4.24 29.99
N PHE A 87 -5.25 4.55 28.71
CA PHE A 87 -4.17 4.72 27.74
C PHE A 87 -3.22 5.87 28.15
N ALA A 88 -3.77 7.03 28.54
CA ALA A 88 -2.96 8.16 29.03
C ALA A 88 -2.22 7.85 30.35
N LYS A 89 -2.78 6.99 31.22
CA LYS A 89 -2.08 6.52 32.43
C LYS A 89 -0.88 5.66 32.08
N ARG A 90 -1.01 4.76 31.10
CA ARG A 90 0.09 3.89 30.62
C ARG A 90 1.23 4.72 30.05
N GLU A 91 0.92 5.70 29.20
CA GLU A 91 1.91 6.63 28.65
C GLU A 91 2.71 7.32 29.77
N LYS A 92 2.00 7.91 30.75
CA LYS A 92 2.65 8.58 31.89
C LYS A 92 3.49 7.62 32.72
N GLN A 93 3.06 6.39 32.92
CA GLN A 93 3.81 5.38 33.67
C GLN A 93 5.10 4.98 32.94
N GLU A 94 5.05 4.77 31.63
CA GLU A 94 6.22 4.46 30.80
C GLU A 94 7.21 5.63 30.76
N ILE A 95 6.72 6.86 30.58
CA ILE A 95 7.56 8.07 30.61
C ILE A 95 8.21 8.23 31.98
N LYS A 96 7.46 8.10 33.07
CA LYS A 96 8.00 8.18 34.43
C LYS A 96 9.08 7.14 34.69
N LYS A 97 8.92 5.92 34.18
CA LYS A 97 9.94 4.86 34.29
C LYS A 97 11.22 5.27 33.56
N LEU A 98 11.11 5.77 32.33
CA LEU A 98 12.26 6.24 31.54
C LEU A 98 12.94 7.46 32.18
N GLU A 99 12.17 8.41 32.70
CA GLU A 99 12.67 9.57 33.43
C GLU A 99 13.35 9.18 34.76
N SER A 100 12.82 8.17 35.45
CA SER A 100 13.47 7.63 36.66
C SER A 100 14.83 7.01 36.33
N SER A 101 14.95 6.33 35.18
CA SER A 101 16.21 5.81 34.68
C SER A 101 17.15 6.93 34.22
N LEU A 102 16.62 8.02 33.65
CA LEU A 102 17.42 9.16 33.20
C LEU A 102 18.18 9.81 34.36
N LYS A 103 17.60 9.85 35.56
CA LYS A 103 18.21 10.46 36.76
C LYS A 103 19.48 9.73 37.24
N LEU A 104 19.68 8.47 36.85
CA LEU A 104 20.86 7.67 37.21
C LEU A 104 22.09 8.03 36.38
N TYR A 105 21.92 8.78 35.28
CA TYR A 105 22.98 9.09 34.33
C TYR A 105 23.25 10.59 34.24
N ALA A 106 24.50 10.96 33.97
CA ALA A 106 24.88 12.35 33.74
C ALA A 106 24.22 12.88 32.44
N PRO A 107 23.80 14.16 32.41
CA PRO A 107 22.96 14.71 31.34
C PRO A 107 23.61 14.78 29.95
N ASP A 108 24.93 14.71 29.90
CA ASP A 108 25.84 14.75 28.75
C ASP A 108 26.34 13.35 28.33
N SER A 109 26.02 12.31 29.10
CA SER A 109 26.44 10.95 28.80
C SER A 109 25.64 10.34 27.62
N ALA A 110 26.29 9.49 26.82
CA ALA A 110 25.64 8.73 25.75
C ALA A 110 24.34 7.98 26.16
N PRO A 111 24.24 7.32 27.34
CA PRO A 111 22.99 6.70 27.77
C PRO A 111 21.87 7.72 28.04
N ALA A 112 22.17 8.91 28.54
CA ALA A 112 21.15 9.94 28.76
C ALA A 112 20.54 10.44 27.44
N LEU A 113 21.35 10.57 26.38
CA LEU A 113 20.85 10.91 25.04
C LEU A 113 19.96 9.79 24.46
N ALA A 114 20.36 8.52 24.63
CA ALA A 114 19.57 7.38 24.19
C ALA A 114 18.21 7.28 24.91
N ILE A 115 18.18 7.56 26.22
CA ILE A 115 16.93 7.58 27.01
C ILE A 115 16.04 8.74 26.56
N LYS A 116 16.58 9.94 26.33
CA LYS A 116 15.80 11.08 25.77
C LYS A 116 15.17 10.74 24.41
N ALA A 117 15.95 10.13 23.51
CA ALA A 117 15.44 9.66 22.22
C ALA A 117 14.36 8.57 22.38
N THR A 118 14.49 7.70 23.38
CA THR A 118 13.48 6.69 23.70
C THR A 118 12.20 7.32 24.23
N VAL A 119 12.30 8.33 25.11
CA VAL A 119 11.13 9.10 25.59
C VAL A 119 10.39 9.75 24.42
N GLU A 120 11.11 10.37 23.48
CA GLU A 120 10.49 10.96 22.29
C GLU A 120 9.84 9.91 21.39
N LYS A 121 10.50 8.78 21.13
CA LYS A 121 9.94 7.65 20.38
C LYS A 121 8.67 7.12 21.04
N THR A 122 8.65 6.97 22.36
CA THR A 122 7.49 6.52 23.11
C THR A 122 6.34 7.51 22.98
N LYS A 123 6.58 8.81 23.17
CA LYS A 123 5.55 9.86 22.95
C LYS A 123 4.98 9.81 21.53
N ARG A 124 5.86 9.76 20.51
CA ARG A 124 5.43 9.62 19.11
C ARG A 124 4.61 8.36 18.87
N ARG A 125 4.96 7.23 19.49
CA ARG A 125 4.21 5.97 19.39
C ARG A 125 2.80 6.10 19.97
N PHE A 126 2.65 6.63 21.19
CA PHE A 126 1.35 6.84 21.82
C PHE A 126 0.49 7.85 21.03
N GLU A 127 1.10 8.93 20.52
CA GLU A 127 0.43 9.88 19.63
C GLU A 127 -0.05 9.24 18.32
N ASN A 128 0.80 8.42 17.68
CA ASN A 128 0.43 7.74 16.44
C ASN A 128 -0.75 6.77 16.66
N TYR A 129 -0.72 6.00 17.75
CA TYR A 129 -1.83 5.12 18.11
C TYR A 129 -3.13 5.89 18.42
N GLY A 130 -3.03 7.07 19.05
CA GLY A 130 -4.19 7.95 19.26
C GLY A 130 -4.72 8.61 17.98
N LYS A 131 -3.85 8.88 17.00
CA LYS A 131 -4.21 9.50 15.70
C LYS A 131 -4.78 8.49 14.70
N GLN A 132 -4.35 7.23 14.75
CA GLN A 132 -4.79 6.16 13.86
C GLN A 132 -6.23 5.71 14.10
N GLY A 133 -6.92 6.28 15.11
CA GLY A 133 -8.30 5.95 15.42
C GLY A 133 -8.46 4.58 16.09
N LEU A 134 -7.37 3.99 16.59
CA LEU A 134 -7.40 2.70 17.26
C LEU A 134 -8.38 2.73 18.45
N LEU A 135 -9.06 1.61 18.65
CA LEU A 135 -10.02 1.44 19.73
C LEU A 135 -9.35 0.75 20.92
N CYS A 136 -9.48 1.35 22.10
CA CYS A 136 -8.89 0.86 23.34
C CYS A 136 -9.94 0.21 24.23
N GLY A 137 -9.62 -0.97 24.78
CA GLY A 137 -10.44 -1.64 25.79
C GLY A 137 -10.29 -1.05 27.20
N SER A 138 -10.89 -1.71 28.19
CA SER A 138 -10.80 -1.35 29.61
C SER A 138 -9.36 -1.30 30.15
N ASP A 139 -8.46 -2.06 29.53
CA ASP A 139 -7.05 -2.15 29.94
C ASP A 139 -6.21 -0.97 29.45
N GLY A 140 -6.76 -0.14 28.56
CA GLY A 140 -6.06 0.96 27.90
C GLY A 140 -5.05 0.50 26.86
N LEU A 141 -5.23 -0.70 26.29
CA LEU A 141 -4.42 -1.21 25.18
C LEU A 141 -5.22 -1.10 23.88
N PRO A 142 -4.57 -0.72 22.75
CA PRO A 142 -5.20 -0.71 21.44
C PRO A 142 -5.56 -2.14 21.00
N HIS A 143 -6.80 -2.33 20.58
CA HIS A 143 -7.29 -3.55 19.94
C HIS A 143 -7.53 -3.28 18.45
N LEU A 144 -7.37 -4.33 17.65
CA LEU A 144 -7.58 -4.29 16.21
C LEU A 144 -8.94 -4.91 15.88
N ILE A 145 -9.69 -4.29 14.97
CA ILE A 145 -10.96 -4.79 14.46
C ILE A 145 -10.74 -5.39 13.07
N VAL A 146 -10.92 -6.71 12.97
CA VAL A 146 -10.75 -7.46 11.70
C VAL A 146 -12.07 -7.66 10.94
N SER A 147 -13.17 -7.07 11.40
CA SER A 147 -14.53 -7.28 10.85
C SER A 147 -14.77 -6.67 9.46
N GLY A 148 -13.79 -5.98 8.86
CA GLY A 148 -13.94 -5.35 7.55
C GLY A 148 -14.75 -4.05 7.56
N ASP A 149 -14.87 -3.38 8.71
CA ASP A 149 -15.48 -2.04 8.79
C ASP A 149 -14.58 -0.98 8.12
N GLN A 150 -15.16 -0.15 7.25
CA GLN A 150 -14.46 0.85 6.43
C GLN A 150 -13.52 1.76 7.23
N ARG A 151 -13.94 2.13 8.46
CA ARG A 151 -13.16 3.02 9.34
C ARG A 151 -11.87 2.40 9.86
N HIS A 152 -11.79 1.07 9.89
CA HIS A 152 -10.69 0.29 10.44
C HIS A 152 -9.98 -0.56 9.36
N TRP A 153 -10.24 -0.32 8.07
CA TRP A 153 -9.59 -1.05 6.96
C TRP A 153 -8.06 -0.98 6.98
N GLY A 154 -7.51 0.14 7.46
CA GLY A 154 -6.07 0.32 7.61
C GLY A 154 -5.41 -0.62 8.63
N GLU A 155 -6.20 -1.20 9.54
CA GLU A 155 -5.68 -2.08 10.60
C GLU A 155 -5.35 -3.49 10.09
N PHE A 156 -6.19 -4.04 9.21
CA PHE A 156 -6.06 -5.43 8.78
C PHE A 156 -6.22 -5.63 7.27
N ILE A 157 -7.18 -4.98 6.62
CA ILE A 157 -7.47 -5.22 5.19
C ILE A 157 -6.35 -4.68 4.30
N THR A 158 -5.91 -3.44 4.51
CA THR A 158 -4.80 -2.85 3.74
C THR A 158 -3.49 -3.65 3.89
N PRO A 159 -2.99 -3.95 5.12
CA PRO A 159 -1.79 -4.78 5.26
C PRO A 159 -2.02 -6.24 4.82
N GLY A 160 -3.23 -6.78 4.94
CA GLY A 160 -3.58 -8.13 4.50
C GLY A 160 -3.54 -8.30 2.98
N ILE A 161 -4.13 -7.36 2.23
CA ILE A 161 -4.05 -7.35 0.77
C ILE A 161 -2.60 -7.15 0.31
N LEU A 162 -1.85 -6.27 0.98
CA LEU A 162 -0.43 -6.09 0.70
C LEU A 162 0.36 -7.39 0.92
N PHE A 163 0.08 -8.10 2.01
CA PHE A 163 0.69 -9.40 2.28
C PHE A 163 0.36 -10.43 1.20
N LEU A 164 -0.91 -10.59 0.84
CA LEU A 164 -1.34 -11.52 -0.21
C LEU A 164 -0.75 -11.14 -1.57
N TYR A 165 -0.61 -9.85 -1.86
CA TYR A 165 0.04 -9.37 -3.08
C TYR A 165 1.51 -9.78 -3.16
N ILE A 166 2.27 -9.61 -2.07
CA ILE A 166 3.69 -9.98 -2.00
C ILE A 166 3.83 -11.51 -2.04
N ALA A 167 3.02 -12.25 -1.27
CA ALA A 167 3.06 -13.71 -1.23
C ALA A 167 2.70 -14.31 -2.59
N GLY A 168 1.65 -13.78 -3.25
CA GLY A 168 1.26 -14.18 -4.60
C GLY A 168 2.31 -13.86 -5.65
N TRP A 169 3.00 -12.71 -5.53
CA TRP A 169 4.12 -12.39 -6.43
C TRP A 169 5.26 -13.40 -6.29
N ILE A 170 5.68 -13.72 -5.06
CA ILE A 170 6.74 -14.70 -4.81
C ILE A 170 6.34 -16.08 -5.34
N GLY A 171 5.11 -16.52 -5.03
CA GLY A 171 4.59 -17.80 -5.50
C GLY A 171 4.49 -17.88 -7.02
N TRP A 172 4.04 -16.81 -7.67
CA TRP A 172 3.94 -16.73 -9.13
C TRP A 172 5.32 -16.77 -9.81
N ALA A 173 6.28 -15.99 -9.31
CA ALA A 173 7.64 -16.00 -9.85
C ALA A 173 8.29 -17.39 -9.71
N GLY A 174 8.07 -18.07 -8.57
CA GLY A 174 8.51 -19.45 -8.36
C GLY A 174 7.89 -20.45 -9.33
N ARG A 175 6.55 -20.42 -9.48
CA ARG A 175 5.83 -21.27 -10.45
C ARG A 175 6.33 -21.05 -11.87
N SER A 176 6.41 -19.79 -12.32
CA SER A 176 6.85 -19.48 -13.68
C SER A 176 8.30 -19.91 -13.94
N TYR A 177 9.18 -19.86 -12.93
CA TYR A 177 10.56 -20.34 -13.06
C TYR A 177 10.61 -21.85 -13.24
N LEU A 178 9.88 -22.61 -12.41
CA LEU A 178 9.81 -24.07 -12.51
C LEU A 178 9.23 -24.54 -13.85
N ILE A 179 8.19 -23.87 -14.35
CA ILE A 179 7.62 -24.17 -15.67
C ILE A 179 8.63 -23.89 -16.79
N ALA A 180 9.37 -22.78 -16.73
CA ALA A 180 10.33 -22.40 -17.76
C ALA A 180 11.55 -23.33 -17.85
N ILE A 181 11.97 -23.95 -16.73
CA ILE A 181 13.13 -24.85 -16.71
C ILE A 181 12.76 -26.31 -16.99
N ARG A 182 11.47 -26.69 -16.90
CA ARG A 182 10.99 -28.08 -17.07
C ARG A 182 11.38 -28.67 -18.43
N ASP A 183 11.38 -27.85 -19.48
CA ASP A 183 11.66 -28.28 -20.85
C ASP A 183 13.15 -28.20 -21.23
N ASP A 184 14.03 -27.80 -20.29
CA ASP A 184 15.48 -27.74 -20.51
C ASP A 184 16.11 -29.14 -20.41
N LYS A 185 17.31 -29.32 -20.99
CA LYS A 185 18.00 -30.62 -21.04
C LYS A 185 18.39 -31.18 -19.66
N LYS A 186 18.53 -30.30 -18.65
CA LYS A 186 18.93 -30.64 -17.28
C LYS A 186 18.21 -29.73 -16.25
N PRO A 187 16.91 -29.94 -15.99
CA PRO A 187 16.11 -29.09 -15.10
C PRO A 187 16.65 -29.08 -13.66
N THR A 188 17.07 -30.24 -13.15
CA THR A 188 17.63 -30.39 -11.80
C THR A 188 18.91 -29.56 -11.57
N GLN A 189 19.69 -29.31 -12.63
CA GLN A 189 20.88 -28.48 -12.53
C GLN A 189 20.52 -26.99 -12.40
N LYS A 190 19.41 -26.55 -13.00
CA LYS A 190 18.90 -25.16 -12.96
C LYS A 190 18.13 -24.84 -11.67
N GLU A 191 17.79 -25.85 -10.88
CA GLU A 191 17.25 -25.69 -9.52
C GLU A 191 18.37 -25.43 -8.51
N ILE A 192 19.51 -26.12 -8.64
CA ILE A 192 20.68 -25.95 -7.75
C ILE A 192 21.44 -24.67 -8.12
N ILE A 193 21.70 -24.47 -9.41
CA ILE A 193 22.37 -23.29 -9.95
C ILE A 193 21.31 -22.45 -10.66
N ILE A 194 20.72 -21.51 -9.92
CA ILE A 194 19.64 -20.67 -10.41
C ILE A 194 20.13 -19.82 -11.58
N ASP A 195 19.36 -19.83 -12.66
CA ASP A 195 19.56 -18.94 -13.78
C ASP A 195 19.07 -17.53 -13.41
N VAL A 196 19.96 -16.76 -12.78
CA VAL A 196 19.70 -15.39 -12.32
C VAL A 196 19.12 -14.48 -13.41
N PRO A 197 19.63 -14.46 -14.67
CA PRO A 197 19.06 -13.58 -15.69
C PRO A 197 17.65 -13.99 -16.12
N LEU A 198 17.33 -15.29 -16.16
CA LEU A 198 15.97 -15.77 -16.43
C LEU A 198 15.04 -15.49 -15.25
N ALA A 199 15.48 -15.77 -14.02
CA ALA A 199 14.73 -15.51 -12.80
C ALA A 199 14.37 -14.03 -12.63
N ASN A 200 15.30 -13.11 -12.86
CA ASN A 200 15.03 -11.67 -12.79
C ASN A 200 13.93 -11.25 -13.77
N ARG A 201 13.93 -11.76 -15.01
CA ARG A 201 12.88 -11.47 -15.99
C ARG A 201 11.51 -11.95 -15.53
N LEU A 202 11.44 -13.14 -14.91
CA LEU A 202 10.20 -13.71 -14.40
C LEU A 202 9.68 -12.99 -13.14
N ILE A 203 10.58 -12.57 -12.26
CA ILE A 203 10.23 -11.75 -11.08
C ILE A 203 9.54 -10.46 -11.54
N TRP A 204 10.08 -9.74 -12.54
CA TRP A 204 9.42 -8.53 -13.05
C TRP A 204 8.08 -8.79 -13.73
N ARG A 205 7.90 -9.94 -14.41
CA ARG A 205 6.59 -10.37 -14.92
C ARG A 205 5.59 -10.71 -13.82
N GLY A 206 6.07 -11.17 -12.66
CA GLY A 206 5.26 -11.45 -11.49
C GLY A 206 4.59 -10.23 -10.86
N PHE A 207 4.97 -9.00 -11.22
CA PHE A 207 4.26 -7.82 -10.72
C PHE A 207 2.78 -7.77 -11.16
N SER A 208 2.48 -8.23 -12.37
CA SER A 208 1.12 -8.36 -12.90
C SER A 208 0.45 -9.71 -12.60
N TRP A 209 0.92 -10.44 -11.58
CA TRP A 209 0.43 -11.78 -11.26
C TRP A 209 -1.08 -11.88 -11.02
N PRO A 210 -1.81 -10.93 -10.38
CA PRO A 210 -3.22 -11.17 -10.07
C PRO A 210 -4.07 -11.32 -11.33
N VAL A 211 -3.76 -10.53 -12.36
CA VAL A 211 -4.47 -10.59 -13.65
C VAL A 211 -4.02 -11.80 -14.47
N ALA A 212 -2.71 -12.09 -14.49
CA ALA A 212 -2.16 -13.24 -15.23
C ALA A 212 -2.67 -14.57 -14.65
N ALA A 213 -2.60 -14.72 -13.33
CA ALA A 213 -3.09 -15.90 -12.62
C ALA A 213 -4.60 -16.09 -12.81
N TYR A 214 -5.38 -15.01 -12.77
CA TYR A 214 -6.82 -15.09 -13.00
C TYR A 214 -7.16 -15.54 -14.43
N ARG A 215 -6.42 -15.06 -15.44
CA ARG A 215 -6.59 -15.51 -16.82
C ARG A 215 -6.18 -16.97 -17.02
N GLU A 216 -5.01 -17.37 -16.49
CA GLU A 216 -4.56 -18.77 -16.58
C GLU A 216 -5.48 -19.74 -15.81
N TYR A 217 -6.09 -19.29 -14.72
CA TYR A 217 -7.11 -20.05 -14.00
C TYR A 217 -8.36 -20.29 -14.86
N LEU A 218 -8.88 -19.24 -15.50
CA LEU A 218 -10.05 -19.35 -16.40
C LEU A 218 -9.75 -20.19 -17.66
N ASN A 219 -8.52 -20.12 -18.15
CA ASN A 219 -8.08 -20.90 -19.31
C ASN A 219 -7.76 -22.38 -18.98
N GLY A 220 -7.73 -22.75 -17.69
CA GLY A 220 -7.40 -24.11 -17.25
C GLY A 220 -5.92 -24.46 -17.30
N GLU A 221 -5.02 -23.49 -17.46
CA GLU A 221 -3.56 -23.72 -17.49
C GLU A 221 -2.93 -23.69 -16.08
N LEU A 222 -3.68 -23.20 -15.09
CA LEU A 222 -3.23 -23.15 -13.70
C LEU A 222 -3.26 -24.52 -13.00
N ILE A 223 -4.19 -25.40 -13.40
CA ILE A 223 -4.48 -26.68 -12.74
C ILE A 223 -4.15 -27.80 -13.73
N ASP A 224 -3.50 -28.85 -13.25
CA ASP A 224 -3.30 -30.07 -14.05
C ASP A 224 -4.62 -30.85 -14.11
N PRO A 225 -5.17 -31.14 -15.30
CA PRO A 225 -6.42 -31.91 -15.44
C PRO A 225 -6.30 -33.38 -15.02
N ASN A 226 -5.09 -33.89 -14.78
CA ASN A 226 -4.85 -35.29 -14.40
C ASN A 226 -4.71 -35.50 -12.87
N VAL A 227 -5.00 -34.47 -12.07
CA VAL A 227 -5.05 -34.53 -10.60
C VAL A 227 -6.49 -34.62 -10.13
#